data_AF-A0A957TF19-F1
#
_entry.id   AF-A0A957TF19-F1
#
_cell.length_a   1.000
_cell.length_b   1.000
_cell.length_c   1.000
_cell.angle_alpha   90.00
_cell.angle_beta   90.00
_cell.angle_gamma   90.00
#
_symmetry.space_group_name_H-M   'P 1'
#
loop_
_entity.id
_entity.type
_entity.pdbx_description
1 polymer ?
#
loop_
_entity_poly.entity_id
_entity_poly.type
_entity_poly.pdbx_seq_one_letter_code
_entity_poly.pdbx_strand_id
1 'polypeptide(L)'
;MTQISLGFVLVFLLFSLLFLSNSYKLWFKTEEYYKDLYNSLTNERTPYPFKNYFLKRLENKRSWLFWQKAFSLLGIVAVVSADVLVMAAYLR
;
A
#
# COMPACT_ATOMS: atom_id res chain seq x y z
N MET A 1 -31.93 2.76 4.58
CA MET A 1 -30.55 2.39 4.22
C MET A 1 -29.87 3.67 3.78
N THR A 2 -28.80 4.09 4.45
CA THR A 2 -28.01 5.25 4.01
C THR A 2 -27.24 4.87 2.76
N GLN A 3 -27.63 5.44 1.62
CA GLN A 3 -26.92 5.27 0.36
C GLN A 3 -25.49 5.81 0.51
N ILE A 4 -24.50 5.04 0.07
CA ILE A 4 -23.11 5.50 0.07
C ILE A 4 -22.99 6.68 -0.91
N SER A 5 -22.30 7.75 -0.51
CA SER A 5 -22.12 8.90 -1.38
C SER A 5 -21.12 8.59 -2.51
N LEU A 6 -21.36 9.11 -3.71
CA LEU A 6 -20.43 8.99 -4.83
C LEU A 6 -19.03 9.51 -4.46
N GLY A 7 -18.96 10.60 -3.71
CA GLY A 7 -17.68 11.15 -3.24
C GLY A 7 -16.89 10.17 -2.38
N PHE A 8 -17.56 9.45 -1.47
CA PHE A 8 -16.90 8.40 -0.69
C PHE A 8 -16.38 7.28 -1.58
N VAL A 9 -17.18 6.79 -2.54
CA VAL A 9 -16.78 5.73 -3.47
C VAL A 9 -15.54 6.14 -4.26
N LEU A 10 -15.54 7.36 -4.83
CA LEU A 10 -14.41 7.86 -5.62
C LEU A 10 -13.13 7.96 -4.78
N VAL A 11 -13.22 8.51 -3.56
CA VAL A 11 -12.06 8.60 -2.67
C VAL A 11 -11.55 7.20 -2.29
N PHE A 12 -12.47 6.27 -1.98
CA PHE A 12 -12.13 4.90 -1.66
C PHE A 12 -11.38 4.21 -2.81
N LEU A 13 -11.92 4.27 -4.03
CA LEU A 13 -11.30 3.69 -5.22
C LEU A 13 -9.95 4.33 -5.55
N LEU A 14 -9.77 5.63 -5.30
CA LEU A 14 -8.48 6.30 -5.43
C LEU A 14 -7.45 5.73 -4.44
N PHE A 15 -7.82 5.48 -3.18
CA PHE A 15 -6.94 4.82 -2.23
C PHE A 15 -6.63 3.38 -2.64
N SER A 16 -7.62 2.63 -3.14
CA SER A 16 -7.41 1.29 -3.70
C SER A 16 -6.40 1.30 -4.86
N LEU A 17 -6.56 2.24 -5.80
CA LEU A 17 -5.62 2.44 -6.91
C LEU A 17 -4.21 2.77 -6.44
N LEU A 18 -4.06 3.65 -5.44
CA LEU A 18 -2.76 3.97 -4.86
C LEU A 18 -2.11 2.74 -4.23
N PHE A 19 -2.88 1.94 -3.48
CA PHE A 19 -2.38 0.70 -2.88
C PHE A 19 -1.95 -0.32 -3.94
N LEU A 20 -2.77 -0.53 -4.97
CA LEU A 20 -2.47 -1.46 -6.06
C LEU A 20 -1.27 -1.00 -6.89
N SER A 21 -1.12 0.30 -7.13
CA SER A 21 0.04 0.88 -7.82
C SER A 21 1.33 0.66 -7.03
N ASN A 22 1.31 0.87 -5.71
CA ASN A 22 2.45 0.58 -4.85
C ASN A 22 2.78 -0.93 -4.80
N SER A 23 1.75 -1.77 -4.76
CA SER A 23 1.91 -3.22 -4.85
C SER A 23 2.55 -3.60 -6.19
N TYR A 24 2.07 -3.08 -7.32
CA TYR A 24 2.69 -3.30 -8.62
C TYR A 24 4.18 -2.94 -8.64
N LYS A 25 4.56 -1.77 -8.10
CA LYS A 25 5.98 -1.39 -7.98
C LYS A 25 6.78 -2.37 -7.12
N LEU A 26 6.24 -2.82 -5.99
CA LEU A 26 6.89 -3.83 -5.15
C LEU A 26 7.14 -5.15 -5.90
N TRP A 27 6.19 -5.59 -6.73
CA TRP A 27 6.27 -6.87 -7.43
C TRP A 27 7.16 -6.83 -8.67
N PHE A 28 7.10 -5.77 -9.47
CA PHE A 28 7.72 -5.70 -10.80
C PHE A 28 8.86 -4.68 -10.90
N LYS A 29 8.95 -3.72 -9.98
CA LYS A 29 9.97 -2.67 -9.94
C LYS A 29 10.68 -2.66 -8.60
N THR A 30 11.03 -3.85 -8.11
CA THR A 30 11.46 -4.07 -6.72
C THR A 30 12.71 -3.27 -6.34
N GLU A 31 13.66 -3.08 -7.25
CA GLU A 31 14.87 -2.27 -7.01
C GLU A 31 14.55 -0.77 -6.88
N GLU A 32 13.72 -0.25 -7.78
CA GLU A 32 13.25 1.14 -7.77
C GLU A 32 12.46 1.40 -6.47
N TYR A 33 11.54 0.51 -6.14
CA TYR A 33 10.75 0.56 -4.91
C TYR A 33 11.60 0.54 -3.64
N TYR A 34 12.61 -0.34 -3.58
CA TYR A 34 13.52 -0.43 -2.45
C TYR A 34 14.35 0.85 -2.29
N LYS A 35 14.88 1.40 -3.39
CA LYS A 35 15.66 2.64 -3.39
C LYS A 35 14.82 3.83 -2.95
N ASP A 36 13.61 3.96 -3.47
CA ASP A 36 12.68 5.04 -3.11
C ASP A 36 12.33 4.99 -1.61
N LEU A 37 12.07 3.80 -1.08
CA LEU A 37 11.78 3.62 0.34
C LEU A 37 12.99 3.97 1.22
N TYR A 38 14.18 3.50 0.84
CA TYR A 38 15.40 3.82 1.58
C TYR A 38 15.65 5.34 1.59
N ASN A 39 15.55 5.99 0.44
CA ASN A 39 15.73 7.44 0.30
C ASN A 39 14.72 8.21 1.16
N SER A 40 13.45 7.79 1.15
CA SER A 40 12.40 8.39 1.97
C SER A 40 12.73 8.29 3.45
N LEU A 41 13.15 7.10 3.92
CA LEU A 41 13.51 6.88 5.32
C LEU A 41 14.78 7.62 5.74
N THR A 42 15.74 7.79 4.85
CA THR A 42 16.98 8.54 5.15
C THR A 42 16.80 10.05 5.08
N ASN A 43 15.73 10.55 4.46
CA ASN A 43 15.49 11.98 4.34
C ASN A 43 15.33 12.65 5.72
N GLU A 44 16.27 13.52 6.07
CA GLU A 44 16.33 14.19 7.37
C GLU A 44 15.21 15.21 7.57
N ARG A 45 14.55 15.64 6.49
CA ARG A 45 13.44 16.61 6.56
C ARG A 45 12.13 16.00 7.07
N THR A 46 12.05 14.68 7.18
CA THR A 46 10.80 13.97 7.52
C THR A 46 10.99 13.19 8.81
N PRO A 47 10.40 13.63 9.93
CA PRO A 47 10.46 12.88 11.18
C PRO A 47 9.57 11.64 11.05
N TYR A 48 10.19 10.51 10.65
CA TYR A 48 9.52 9.22 10.65
C TYR A 48 9.65 8.59 12.04
N PRO A 49 8.57 8.52 12.83
CA PRO A 49 8.59 7.67 14.02
C PRO A 49 8.93 6.25 13.55
N PHE A 50 9.85 5.58 14.26
CA PHE A 50 10.35 4.25 13.91
C PHE A 50 11.30 4.15 12.69
N LYS A 51 11.89 5.26 12.20
CA LYS A 51 12.93 5.25 11.13
C LYS A 51 13.96 4.13 11.32
N ASN A 52 14.59 4.07 12.50
CA ASN A 52 15.64 3.09 12.81
C ASN A 52 15.12 1.64 12.77
N TYR A 53 13.87 1.41 13.14
CA TYR A 53 13.25 0.08 13.06
C TYR A 53 13.07 -0.36 11.61
N PHE A 54 12.62 0.53 10.73
CA PHE A 54 12.46 0.23 9.30
C PHE A 54 13.81 0.07 8.60
N LEU A 55 14.79 0.93 8.90
CA LEU A 55 16.15 0.82 8.35
C LEU A 55 16.79 -0.52 8.72
N LYS A 56 16.71 -0.95 9.99
CA LYS A 56 17.24 -2.24 10.43
C LYS A 56 16.59 -3.43 9.72
N ARG A 57 15.30 -3.33 9.36
CA ARG A 57 14.62 -4.37 8.59
C ARG A 57 15.04 -4.37 7.11
N LEU A 58 15.39 -3.21 6.56
CA LEU A 58 15.88 -3.10 5.17
C LEU A 58 17.28 -3.72 5.00
N GLU A 59 18.11 -3.79 6.05
CA GLU A 59 19.41 -4.47 6.01
C GLU A 59 19.29 -5.92 5.48
N ASN A 60 18.23 -6.64 5.86
CA ASN A 60 17.90 -7.94 5.27
C ASN A 60 16.86 -7.79 4.15
N LYS A 61 17.31 -7.24 3.02
CA LYS A 61 16.48 -6.99 1.82
C LYS A 61 15.64 -8.19 1.40
N ARG A 62 16.21 -9.41 1.39
CA ARG A 62 15.51 -10.62 0.96
C ARG A 62 14.34 -10.97 1.87
N SER A 63 14.56 -10.98 3.19
CA SER A 63 13.51 -11.25 4.18
C SER A 63 12.44 -10.16 4.14
N TRP A 64 12.86 -8.89 4.08
CA TRP A 64 11.94 -7.77 4.00
C TRP A 64 11.05 -7.85 2.75
N LEU A 65 11.62 -8.11 1.58
CA LEU A 65 10.85 -8.28 0.34
C LEU A 65 9.87 -9.44 0.40
N PHE A 66 10.27 -10.56 0.99
CA PHE A 66 9.39 -11.71 1.18
C PHE A 66 8.15 -11.33 2.00
N TRP A 67 8.36 -10.71 3.17
CA TRP A 67 7.26 -10.28 4.04
C TRP A 67 6.40 -9.20 3.40
N GLN A 68 7.00 -8.22 2.72
CA GLN A 68 6.24 -7.19 2.01
C GLN A 68 5.37 -7.77 0.91
N LYS A 69 5.89 -8.72 0.12
CA LYS A 69 5.11 -9.40 -0.91
C LYS A 69 3.97 -10.21 -0.29
N ALA A 70 4.21 -10.93 0.79
CA ALA A 70 3.18 -11.66 1.52
C ALA A 70 2.07 -10.73 2.05
N PHE A 71 2.43 -9.63 2.72
CA PHE A 71 1.45 -8.64 3.19
C PHE A 71 0.72 -7.93 2.05
N SER A 72 1.40 -7.64 0.93
CA SER A 72 0.76 -7.05 -0.23
C SER A 72 -0.27 -7.98 -0.86
N LEU A 73 -0.05 -9.30 -0.88
CA LEU A 73 -1.04 -10.27 -1.37
C LEU A 73 -2.30 -10.24 -0.51
N LEU A 74 -2.15 -10.28 0.81
CA LEU A 74 -3.27 -10.16 1.74
C LEU A 74 -4.01 -8.83 1.54
N GLY A 75 -3.26 -7.74 1.38
CA GLY A 75 -3.83 -6.42 1.13
C GLY A 75 -4.56 -6.33 -0.22
N ILE A 76 -4.04 -6.94 -1.29
CA ILE A 76 -4.70 -6.97 -2.60
C ILE A 76 -6.05 -7.68 -2.47
N VAL A 77 -6.10 -8.84 -1.83
CA VAL A 77 -7.36 -9.58 -1.61
C VAL A 77 -8.35 -8.74 -0.82
N ALA A 78 -7.90 -8.09 0.26
CA ALA A 78 -8.75 -7.24 1.09
C ALA A 78 -9.30 -6.03 0.31
N VAL A 79 -8.44 -5.32 -0.44
CA VAL A 79 -8.81 -4.13 -1.22
C VAL A 79 -9.80 -4.50 -2.32
N VAL A 80 -9.53 -5.54 -3.11
CA VAL A 80 -10.45 -5.97 -4.18
C VAL A 80 -11.80 -6.40 -3.60
N SER A 81 -11.80 -7.13 -2.48
CA SER A 81 -13.04 -7.53 -1.79
C SER A 81 -13.83 -6.30 -1.32
N ALA A 82 -13.14 -5.31 -0.76
CA ALA A 82 -13.76 -4.08 -0.29
C ALA A 82 -14.29 -3.23 -1.46
N ASP A 83 -13.57 -3.13 -2.57
CA ASP A 83 -14.03 -2.43 -3.79
C ASP A 83 -15.36 -3.03 -4.29
N VAL A 84 -15.46 -4.36 -4.34
CA VAL A 84 -16.70 -5.06 -4.73
C VAL A 84 -17.85 -4.72 -3.77
N LEU A 85 -17.60 -4.75 -2.46
CA LEU A 85 -18.62 -4.45 -1.44
C LEU A 85 -19.08 -2.98 -1.50
N VAL A 86 -18.15 -2.04 -1.66
CA VAL A 86 -18.44 -0.61 -1.76
C VAL A 86 -19.26 -0.32 -3.02
N MET A 87 -18.88 -0.90 -4.17
CA MET A 87 -19.64 -0.75 -5.41
C MET A 87 -21.03 -1.37 -5.33
N ALA A 88 -21.14 -2.58 -4.75
CA ALA A 88 -22.43 -3.22 -4.54
C ALA A 88 -23.35 -2.41 -3.61
N ALA A 89 -22.79 -1.78 -2.58
CA ALA A 89 -23.53 -0.91 -1.67
C ALA A 89 -23.88 0.47 -2.26
N TYR A 90 -23.15 0.94 -3.27
CA TYR A 90 -23.46 2.18 -3.99
C TYR A 90 -24.57 2.00 -5.04
N LEU A 91 -24.57 0.86 -5.73
CA LEU A 91 -25.54 0.53 -6.78
C LEU A 91 -26.91 0.06 -6.23
N ARG A 92 -26.98 -0.20 -4.93
CA ARG A 92 -28.18 -0.66 -4.22
C ARG A 92 -28.92 0.49 -3.56
#